data_AF-A0A943FMR7-F1
#
_entry.id   AF-A0A943FMR7-F1
#
_cell.length_a   1.000
_cell.length_b   1.000
_cell.length_c   1.000
_cell.angle_alpha   90.00
_cell.angle_beta   90.00
_cell.angle_gamma   90.00
#
_symmetry.space_group_name_H-M   'P 1'
#
loop_
_entity.id
_entity.type
_entity.pdbx_description
1 polymer ?
#
loop_
_entity_poly.entity_id
_entity_poly.type
_entity_poly.pdbx_seq_one_letter_code
_entity_poly.pdbx_strand_id
1 'polypeptide(L)'
;MNNRAVNISSLVILLSLVSFIAEACLYYLVNYHWISIVFAVIFSVGLSHFCLESSLNYGYSFLHAAFMVTITFIFSTVIYLIQPNQWIHYDFSMVVLVLVNWLVPFLYSNIRDMLDRGPRFDGFHLFFRRMSILFIVFFLFVLIKQYFLTPITPPYQELPFGAHNFIPMMTTASYIEFALKSHVSLAPLFCYIGEMVAIGIPIGFFVRIYGARLPFVLRLLIYVGIPVILELLQDLAGRGWGDIDDVTMSLFGILIGVILFYLLNGLSQSVSNREYMMSRSQTSNYFS
;
A
#
# COMPACT_ATOMS: atom_id res chain seq x y z
N MET A 1 23.78 10.97 23.36
CA MET A 1 22.35 11.06 23.00
C MET A 1 21.69 12.12 23.87
N ASN A 2 20.92 13.04 23.29
CA ASN A 2 20.33 14.18 24.01
C ASN A 2 19.08 13.74 24.78
N ASN A 3 19.01 13.96 26.10
CA ASN A 3 17.93 13.45 26.98
C ASN A 3 16.52 13.86 26.52
N ARG A 4 16.37 15.03 25.89
CA ARG A 4 15.08 15.47 25.31
C ARG A 4 14.62 14.59 24.15
N ALA A 5 15.53 14.16 23.29
CA ALA A 5 15.18 13.33 22.13
C ALA A 5 14.70 11.93 22.57
N VAL A 6 15.34 11.38 23.61
CA VAL A 6 14.97 10.09 24.22
C VAL A 6 13.58 10.18 24.87
N ASN A 7 13.29 11.27 25.59
CA ASN A 7 11.99 11.45 26.23
C ASN A 7 10.84 11.54 25.20
N ILE A 8 11.04 12.24 24.09
CA ILE A 8 10.02 12.36 23.03
C ILE A 8 9.83 11.01 22.32
N SER A 9 10.91 10.28 22.00
CA SER A 9 10.77 8.97 21.36
C SER A 9 10.02 7.96 22.23
N SER A 10 10.33 7.92 23.54
CA SER A 10 9.65 7.02 24.47
C SER A 10 8.17 7.36 24.62
N LEU A 11 7.83 8.66 24.64
CA LEU A 11 6.44 9.11 24.67
C LEU A 11 5.67 8.69 23.40
N VAL A 12 6.28 8.84 22.22
CA VAL A 12 5.68 8.43 20.95
C VAL A 12 5.39 6.93 20.94
N ILE A 13 6.34 6.12 21.40
CA ILE A 13 6.17 4.66 21.48
C ILE A 13 5.05 4.29 22.47
N LEU A 14 5.02 4.93 23.64
CA LEU A 14 3.97 4.71 24.64
C LEU A 14 2.57 5.03 24.09
N LEU A 15 2.42 6.19 23.44
CA LEU A 15 1.15 6.60 22.84
C LEU A 15 0.72 5.68 21.70
N SER A 16 1.67 5.22 20.89
CA SER A 16 1.41 4.24 19.82
C SER A 16 0.94 2.92 20.40
N LEU A 17 1.57 2.42 21.47
CA LEU A 17 1.17 1.19 22.15
C LEU A 17 -0.26 1.29 22.72
N VAL A 18 -0.59 2.43 23.34
CA VAL A 18 -1.95 2.67 23.85
C VAL A 18 -2.97 2.73 22.71
N SER A 19 -2.62 3.38 21.58
CA SER A 19 -3.46 3.36 20.37
C SER A 19 -3.73 1.95 19.89
N PHE A 20 -2.67 1.13 19.76
CA PHE A 20 -2.78 -0.23 19.29
C PHE A 20 -3.67 -1.09 20.19
N ILE A 21 -3.50 -0.98 21.52
CA ILE A 21 -4.34 -1.71 22.47
C ILE A 21 -5.81 -1.29 22.32
N ALA A 22 -6.08 0.01 22.18
CA ALA A 22 -7.43 0.51 21.95
C ALA A 22 -8.02 0.03 20.62
N GLU A 23 -7.24 0.05 19.53
CA GLU A 23 -7.64 -0.48 18.21
C GLU A 23 -7.99 -1.96 18.27
N ALA A 24 -7.16 -2.77 18.92
CA ALA A 24 -7.37 -4.21 19.07
C ALA A 24 -8.59 -4.52 19.96
N CYS A 25 -8.75 -3.79 21.07
CA CYS A 25 -9.94 -3.90 21.91
C CYS A 25 -11.21 -3.52 21.15
N LEU A 26 -11.21 -2.42 20.41
CA LEU A 26 -12.36 -2.01 19.60
C LEU A 26 -12.67 -3.04 18.50
N TYR A 27 -11.64 -3.62 17.89
CA TYR A 27 -11.82 -4.63 16.86
C TYR A 27 -12.55 -5.88 17.36
N TYR A 28 -12.20 -6.37 18.55
CA TYR A 28 -12.76 -7.62 19.09
C TYR A 28 -13.97 -7.46 20.01
N LEU A 29 -14.11 -6.30 20.68
CA LEU A 29 -15.23 -6.07 21.60
C LEU A 29 -16.44 -5.42 20.92
N VAL A 30 -16.27 -4.85 19.73
CA VAL A 30 -17.34 -4.18 18.99
C VAL A 30 -17.67 -4.97 17.73
N ASN A 31 -18.95 -5.30 17.55
CA ASN A 31 -19.42 -6.12 16.42
C ASN A 31 -19.13 -5.52 15.04
N TYR A 32 -18.88 -4.22 14.96
CA TYR A 32 -18.68 -3.50 13.70
C TYR A 32 -17.21 -3.12 13.49
N HIS A 33 -16.49 -3.89 12.68
CA HIS A 33 -15.05 -3.67 12.41
C HIS A 33 -14.73 -2.26 11.87
N TRP A 34 -15.68 -1.60 11.17
CA TRP A 34 -15.48 -0.25 10.66
C TRP A 34 -15.28 0.80 11.77
N ILE A 35 -15.76 0.55 12.99
CA ILE A 35 -15.55 1.45 14.13
C ILE A 35 -14.07 1.46 14.53
N SER A 36 -13.40 0.30 14.54
CA SER A 36 -11.96 0.21 14.79
C SER A 36 -11.16 0.94 13.70
N ILE A 37 -11.58 0.82 12.43
CA ILE A 37 -10.95 1.53 11.31
C ILE A 37 -11.08 3.06 11.46
N VAL A 38 -12.28 3.57 11.76
CA VAL A 38 -12.51 5.01 11.98
C VAL A 38 -11.69 5.52 13.16
N PHE A 39 -11.62 4.76 14.24
CA PHE A 39 -10.78 5.09 15.38
C PHE A 39 -9.31 5.18 15.00
N ALA A 40 -8.78 4.17 14.28
CA ALA A 40 -7.41 4.16 13.80
C ALA A 40 -7.09 5.39 12.93
N VAL A 41 -8.00 5.78 12.03
CA VAL A 41 -7.84 7.00 11.21
C VAL A 41 -7.73 8.24 12.08
N ILE A 42 -8.69 8.47 12.98
CA ILE A 42 -8.73 9.69 13.80
C ILE A 42 -7.51 9.77 14.71
N PHE A 43 -7.18 8.68 15.39
CA PHE A 43 -6.06 8.66 16.33
C PHE A 43 -4.72 8.76 15.62
N SER A 44 -4.57 8.11 14.46
CA SER A 44 -3.36 8.18 13.66
C SER A 44 -3.11 9.58 13.08
N VAL A 45 -4.16 10.32 12.69
CA VAL A 45 -4.07 11.76 12.36
C VAL A 45 -3.64 12.56 13.58
N GLY A 46 -4.32 12.37 14.72
CA GLY A 46 -4.03 13.10 15.96
C GLY A 46 -2.60 12.89 16.46
N LEU A 47 -2.12 11.65 16.46
CA LEU A 47 -0.75 11.31 16.83
C LEU A 47 0.26 11.83 15.81
N SER A 48 -0.01 11.73 14.52
CA SER A 48 0.88 12.29 13.49
C SER A 48 1.00 13.80 13.62
N HIS A 49 -0.11 14.49 13.89
CA HIS A 49 -0.13 15.93 14.20
C HIS A 49 0.68 16.25 15.46
N PHE A 50 0.39 15.56 16.57
CA PHE A 50 1.08 15.75 17.85
C PHE A 50 2.59 15.50 17.74
N CYS A 51 3.00 14.41 17.10
CA CYS A 51 4.40 14.05 16.91
C CYS A 51 5.14 15.12 16.09
N LEU A 52 4.52 15.59 15.02
CA LEU A 52 5.13 16.57 14.13
C LEU A 52 5.23 17.95 14.80
N GLU A 53 4.18 18.43 15.47
CA GLU A 53 4.17 19.73 16.14
C GLU A 53 5.08 19.77 17.37
N SER A 54 5.17 18.67 18.13
CA SER A 54 5.98 18.62 19.35
C SER A 54 7.48 18.53 19.06
N SER A 55 7.87 17.96 17.92
CA SER A 55 9.27 17.71 17.58
C SER A 55 9.81 18.58 16.45
N LEU A 56 8.92 19.22 15.68
CA LEU A 56 9.24 19.91 14.43
C LEU A 56 9.99 19.04 13.41
N ASN A 57 9.85 17.71 13.50
CA ASN A 57 10.61 16.75 12.68
C ASN A 57 9.74 15.57 12.25
N TYR A 58 9.72 15.27 10.95
CA TYR A 58 8.94 14.16 10.41
C TYR A 58 9.41 12.78 10.90
N GLY A 59 10.63 12.67 11.42
CA GLY A 59 11.19 11.43 11.97
C GLY A 59 10.35 10.81 13.09
N TYR A 60 9.66 11.62 13.90
CA TYR A 60 8.79 11.11 14.97
C TYR A 60 7.43 10.64 14.43
N SER A 61 6.90 11.26 13.37
CA SER A 61 5.73 10.73 12.66
C SER A 61 6.05 9.39 11.98
N PHE A 62 7.27 9.24 11.42
CA PHE A 62 7.75 7.93 10.96
C PHE A 62 7.85 6.93 12.11
N LEU A 63 8.39 7.30 13.27
CA LEU A 63 8.52 6.38 14.40
C LEU A 63 7.15 5.85 14.86
N HIS A 64 6.16 6.74 14.97
CA HIS A 64 4.76 6.38 15.24
C HIS A 64 4.23 5.39 14.21
N ALA A 65 4.29 5.73 12.91
CA ALA A 65 3.79 4.88 11.84
C ALA A 65 4.50 3.53 11.79
N ALA A 66 5.83 3.52 11.90
CA ALA A 66 6.62 2.29 11.90
C ALA A 66 6.24 1.36 13.05
N PHE A 67 6.06 1.91 14.26
CA PHE A 67 5.64 1.12 15.42
C PHE A 67 4.23 0.57 15.24
N MET A 68 3.26 1.42 14.86
CA MET A 68 1.86 1.02 14.66
C MET A 68 1.71 -0.04 13.57
N VAL A 69 2.33 0.16 12.42
CA VAL A 69 2.26 -0.80 11.30
C VAL A 69 2.93 -2.11 11.68
N THR A 70 4.10 -2.07 12.34
CA THR A 70 4.81 -3.29 12.72
C THR A 70 4.01 -4.11 13.74
N ILE A 71 3.48 -3.49 14.79
CA ILE A 71 2.74 -4.21 15.83
C ILE A 71 1.41 -4.75 15.30
N THR A 72 0.68 -3.97 14.49
CA THR A 72 -0.56 -4.44 13.86
C THR A 72 -0.32 -5.53 12.83
N PHE A 73 0.76 -5.46 12.06
CA PHE A 73 1.13 -6.51 11.12
C PHE A 73 1.52 -7.81 11.83
N ILE A 74 2.33 -7.75 12.89
CA ILE A 74 2.68 -8.92 13.70
C ILE A 74 1.42 -9.52 14.31
N PHE A 75 0.56 -8.69 14.89
CA PHE A 75 -0.71 -9.13 15.48
C PHE A 75 -1.61 -9.83 14.45
N SER A 76 -1.79 -9.21 13.29
CA SER A 76 -2.57 -9.77 12.17
C SER A 76 -2.00 -11.11 11.69
N THR A 77 -0.67 -11.21 11.58
CA THR A 77 0.02 -12.45 11.17
C THR A 77 -0.14 -13.55 12.20
N VAL A 78 0.01 -13.26 13.49
CA VAL A 78 -0.17 -14.24 14.58
C VAL A 78 -1.60 -14.77 14.58
N ILE A 79 -2.58 -13.89 14.43
CA ILE A 79 -4.00 -14.28 14.40
C ILE A 79 -4.31 -15.13 13.16
N TYR A 80 -3.72 -14.80 12.02
CA TYR A 80 -3.83 -15.60 10.80
C TYR A 80 -3.28 -17.01 11.00
N LEU A 81 -2.09 -17.15 11.61
CA LEU A 81 -1.42 -18.43 11.82
C LEU A 81 -2.10 -19.34 12.84
N ILE A 82 -2.87 -18.77 13.78
CA ILE A 82 -3.59 -19.53 14.81
C ILE A 82 -4.98 -19.98 14.31
N GLN A 83 -5.38 -19.63 13.09
CA GLN A 83 -6.66 -20.09 12.54
C GLN A 83 -6.66 -21.62 12.28
N PRO A 84 -7.77 -22.33 12.57
CA PRO A 84 -9.04 -21.81 13.11
C PRO A 84 -8.99 -21.68 14.64
N ASN A 85 -9.38 -20.51 15.16
CA ASN A 85 -9.54 -20.27 16.60
C ASN A 85 -11.01 -19.93 16.92
N GLN A 86 -11.53 -20.41 18.04
CA GLN A 86 -12.93 -20.19 18.44
C GLN A 86 -13.22 -18.79 18.97
N TRP A 87 -12.20 -18.06 19.45
CA TRP A 87 -12.38 -16.78 20.14
C TRP A 87 -11.91 -15.59 19.31
N ILE A 88 -10.93 -15.81 18.44
CA ILE A 88 -10.22 -14.75 17.73
C ILE A 88 -10.19 -15.10 16.23
N HIS A 89 -11.07 -14.47 15.47
CA HIS A 89 -11.16 -14.69 14.02
C HIS A 89 -10.31 -13.68 13.25
N TYR A 90 -9.72 -14.17 12.16
CA TYR A 90 -9.06 -13.35 11.15
C TYR A 90 -10.07 -12.89 10.10
N ASP A 91 -10.06 -11.60 9.77
CA ASP A 91 -10.87 -11.00 8.71
C ASP A 91 -10.03 -9.98 7.93
N PHE A 92 -10.45 -9.68 6.70
CA PHE A 92 -9.79 -8.74 5.79
C PHE A 92 -9.65 -7.33 6.40
N SER A 93 -10.55 -6.95 7.30
CA SER A 93 -10.48 -5.69 8.04
C SER A 93 -9.17 -5.51 8.84
N MET A 94 -8.47 -6.59 9.21
CA MET A 94 -7.12 -6.48 9.79
C MET A 94 -6.07 -5.98 8.81
N VAL A 95 -6.13 -6.44 7.57
CA VAL A 95 -5.24 -5.96 6.49
C VAL A 95 -5.50 -4.47 6.27
N VAL A 96 -6.77 -4.06 6.30
CA VAL A 96 -7.17 -2.66 6.22
C VAL A 96 -6.60 -1.85 7.40
N LEU A 97 -6.61 -2.36 8.63
CA LEU A 97 -6.01 -1.68 9.78
C LEU A 97 -4.49 -1.46 9.62
N VAL A 98 -3.76 -2.48 9.14
CA VAL A 98 -2.32 -2.34 8.85
C VAL A 98 -2.10 -1.27 7.78
N LEU A 99 -2.90 -1.29 6.71
CA LEU A 99 -2.82 -0.30 5.64
C LEU A 99 -3.13 1.11 6.15
N VAL A 100 -4.18 1.29 6.95
CA VAL A 100 -4.60 2.59 7.51
C VAL A 100 -3.51 3.17 8.41
N ASN A 101 -2.91 2.34 9.26
CA ASN A 101 -1.82 2.77 10.14
C ASN A 101 -0.56 3.20 9.40
N TRP A 102 -0.38 2.76 8.15
CA TRP A 102 0.68 3.27 7.27
C TRP A 102 0.21 4.51 6.46
N LEU A 103 -0.95 4.40 5.83
CA LEU A 103 -1.46 5.36 4.84
C LEU A 103 -1.80 6.70 5.49
N VAL A 104 -2.41 6.70 6.68
CA VAL A 104 -2.87 7.93 7.34
C VAL A 104 -1.71 8.83 7.76
N PRO A 105 -0.66 8.35 8.48
CA PRO A 105 0.51 9.17 8.78
C PRO A 105 1.25 9.65 7.53
N PHE A 106 1.28 8.79 6.49
CA PHE A 106 1.90 9.11 5.21
C PHE A 106 1.17 10.26 4.51
N LEU A 107 -0.16 10.15 4.32
CA LEU A 107 -0.97 11.18 3.68
C LEU A 107 -0.96 12.48 4.49
N TYR A 108 -1.14 12.38 5.81
CA TYR A 108 -1.09 13.53 6.70
C TYR A 108 0.22 14.31 6.55
N SER A 109 1.36 13.60 6.58
CA SER A 109 2.69 14.22 6.45
C SER A 109 2.93 14.80 5.05
N ASN A 110 2.43 14.16 4.00
CA ASN A 110 2.49 14.70 2.63
C ASN A 110 1.69 16.00 2.50
N ILE A 111 0.44 16.00 2.96
CA ILE A 111 -0.42 17.19 2.94
C ILE A 111 0.23 18.31 3.76
N ARG A 112 0.77 17.98 4.93
CA ARG A 112 1.42 18.96 5.79
C ARG A 112 2.68 19.54 5.16
N ASP A 113 3.50 18.72 4.49
CA ASP A 113 4.69 19.18 3.78
C ASP A 113 4.33 20.13 2.63
N MET A 114 3.26 19.83 1.88
CA MET A 114 2.77 20.67 0.78
C MET A 114 2.21 22.01 1.27
N LEU A 115 1.51 22.01 2.41
CA LEU A 115 0.91 23.22 2.99
C LEU A 115 1.92 24.09 3.76
N ASP A 116 3.09 23.53 4.12
CA ASP A 116 4.12 24.25 4.86
C ASP A 116 4.91 25.19 3.93
N ARG A 117 4.71 26.50 4.11
CA ARG A 117 5.34 27.56 3.32
C ARG A 117 6.71 28.01 3.86
N GLY A 118 7.15 27.53 5.03
CA GLY A 118 8.43 27.91 5.65
C GLY A 118 9.30 26.70 6.02
N PRO A 119 10.55 26.89 6.48
CA PRO A 119 11.43 25.79 6.90
C PRO A 119 11.09 25.26 8.31
N ARG A 120 9.82 25.26 8.71
CA ARG A 120 9.41 24.94 10.08
C ARG A 120 9.67 23.49 10.44
N PHE A 121 9.39 22.58 9.52
CA PHE A 121 9.52 21.13 9.73
C PHE A 121 10.69 20.57 8.93
N ASP A 122 11.52 19.76 9.59
CA ASP A 122 12.71 19.14 8.98
C ASP A 122 12.52 17.63 8.73
N GLY A 123 13.28 17.10 7.76
CA GLY A 123 13.44 15.67 7.54
C GLY A 123 12.40 14.99 6.65
N PHE A 124 11.61 15.73 5.87
CA PHE A 124 10.54 15.15 5.04
C PHE A 124 11.04 14.10 4.03
N HIS A 125 12.11 14.37 3.27
CA HIS A 125 12.64 13.38 2.31
C HIS A 125 13.11 12.08 2.99
N LEU A 126 13.72 12.21 4.18
CA LEU A 126 14.15 11.06 4.96
C LEU A 126 12.95 10.28 5.48
N PHE A 127 11.92 10.97 5.97
CA PHE A 127 10.64 10.40 6.36
C PHE A 127 10.00 9.64 5.19
N PHE A 128 9.86 10.28 4.03
CA PHE A 128 9.25 9.69 2.85
C PHE A 128 9.97 8.41 2.47
N ARG A 129 11.31 8.46 2.33
CA ARG A 129 12.14 7.30 2.01
C ARG A 129 11.93 6.16 3.00
N ARG A 130 11.91 6.45 4.31
CA ARG A 130 11.70 5.44 5.35
C ARG A 130 10.30 4.85 5.31
N MET A 131 9.26 5.67 5.10
CA MET A 131 7.88 5.22 4.92
C MET A 131 7.69 4.35 3.68
N SER A 132 8.38 4.67 2.59
CA SER A 132 8.38 3.86 1.37
C SER A 132 9.08 2.52 1.57
N ILE A 133 10.25 2.50 2.23
CA ILE A 133 10.93 1.23 2.56
C ILE A 133 10.02 0.36 3.44
N LEU A 134 9.40 0.96 4.47
CA LEU A 134 8.46 0.28 5.35
C LEU A 134 7.31 -0.34 4.54
N PHE A 135 6.68 0.44 3.65
CA PHE A 135 5.63 -0.05 2.77
C PHE A 135 6.11 -1.20 1.88
N ILE A 136 7.25 -1.04 1.21
CA ILE A 136 7.80 -2.04 0.28
C ILE A 136 8.03 -3.37 1.00
N VAL A 137 8.55 -3.34 2.23
CA VAL A 137 8.75 -4.57 3.03
C VAL A 137 7.43 -5.29 3.27
N PHE A 138 6.39 -4.60 3.75
CA PHE A 138 5.07 -5.23 3.96
C PHE A 138 4.38 -5.63 2.66
N PHE A 139 4.54 -4.84 1.61
CA PHE A 139 4.02 -5.14 0.28
C PHE A 139 4.65 -6.42 -0.28
N LEU A 140 5.95 -6.66 -0.06
CA LEU A 140 6.58 -7.94 -0.42
C LEU A 140 5.97 -9.12 0.35
N PHE A 141 5.64 -8.97 1.63
CA PHE A 141 4.92 -10.00 2.37
C PHE A 141 3.52 -10.26 1.78
N VAL A 142 2.80 -9.21 1.40
CA VAL A 142 1.49 -9.33 0.73
C VAL A 142 1.65 -10.06 -0.60
N LEU A 143 2.64 -9.69 -1.43
CA LEU A 143 2.93 -10.38 -2.68
C LEU A 143 3.23 -11.87 -2.45
N ILE A 144 4.11 -12.20 -1.49
CA ILE A 144 4.45 -13.59 -1.17
C ILE A 144 3.18 -14.37 -0.76
N LYS A 145 2.40 -13.81 0.17
CA LYS A 145 1.16 -14.43 0.63
C LYS A 145 0.18 -14.63 -0.52
N GLN A 146 0.00 -13.62 -1.35
CA GLN A 146 -1.06 -13.54 -2.34
C GLN A 146 -0.71 -14.22 -3.67
N TYR A 147 0.57 -14.48 -3.95
CA TYR A 147 1.02 -15.24 -5.12
C TYR A 147 1.40 -16.69 -4.76
N PHE A 148 1.86 -16.96 -3.53
CA PHE A 148 2.46 -18.27 -3.17
C PHE A 148 1.90 -18.96 -1.93
N LEU A 149 1.05 -18.36 -1.10
CA LEU A 149 0.47 -19.06 0.06
C LEU A 149 -1.03 -19.29 -0.15
N THR A 150 -1.75 -18.21 -0.39
CA THR A 150 -3.17 -18.21 -0.74
C THR A 150 -3.32 -17.40 -2.03
N PRO A 151 -3.12 -18.03 -3.20
CA PRO A 151 -3.19 -17.35 -4.48
C PRO A 151 -4.55 -16.65 -4.67
N ILE A 152 -4.58 -15.50 -5.34
CA ILE A 152 -5.86 -14.93 -5.80
C ILE A 152 -6.40 -15.89 -6.85
N THR A 153 -7.58 -16.46 -6.59
CA THR A 153 -8.22 -17.37 -7.54
C THR A 153 -9.42 -16.70 -8.25
N PRO A 154 -9.44 -16.54 -9.58
CA PRO A 154 -10.58 -16.29 -10.41
C PRO A 154 -11.73 -17.21 -10.12
N PRO A 155 -12.94 -16.73 -10.44
CA PRO A 155 -14.15 -17.51 -10.33
C PRO A 155 -14.37 -18.50 -11.48
N TYR A 156 -13.45 -18.61 -12.44
CA TYR A 156 -13.55 -19.49 -13.61
C TYR A 156 -12.62 -20.71 -13.51
N GLN A 157 -12.93 -21.75 -14.29
CA GLN A 157 -12.18 -23.00 -14.29
C GLN A 157 -10.72 -22.80 -14.72
N GLU A 158 -9.83 -23.50 -14.01
CA GLU A 158 -8.41 -23.55 -14.30
C GLU A 158 -8.17 -24.02 -15.75
N LEU A 159 -7.23 -23.37 -16.43
CA LEU A 159 -6.73 -23.88 -17.70
C LEU A 159 -6.10 -25.27 -17.47
N PRO A 160 -6.29 -26.24 -18.37
CA PRO A 160 -5.63 -27.53 -18.26
C PRO A 160 -4.11 -27.35 -18.13
N PHE A 161 -3.45 -28.15 -17.30
CA PHE A 161 -2.00 -28.09 -17.10
C PHE A 161 -1.24 -28.08 -18.45
N GLY A 162 -0.48 -27.01 -18.71
CA GLY A 162 0.27 -26.77 -19.95
C GLY A 162 -0.46 -25.95 -21.03
N ALA A 163 -1.74 -25.62 -20.83
CA ALA A 163 -2.46 -24.67 -21.67
C ALA A 163 -2.10 -23.24 -21.24
N HIS A 164 -1.67 -22.42 -22.19
CA HIS A 164 -1.31 -21.03 -21.95
C HIS A 164 -2.27 -20.12 -22.72
N ASN A 165 -2.82 -19.12 -22.06
CA ASN A 165 -3.62 -18.09 -22.71
C ASN A 165 -2.77 -16.84 -22.96
N PHE A 166 -2.49 -16.56 -24.23
CA PHE A 166 -1.76 -15.37 -24.66
C PHE A 166 -2.68 -14.28 -25.23
N ILE A 167 -4.00 -14.48 -25.24
CA ILE A 167 -4.97 -13.49 -25.70
C ILE A 167 -5.48 -12.73 -24.47
N PRO A 168 -5.15 -11.42 -24.35
CA PRO A 168 -5.60 -10.61 -23.22
C PRO A 168 -7.11 -10.54 -23.08
N MET A 169 -7.56 -10.68 -21.84
CA MET A 169 -8.94 -10.63 -21.38
C MET A 169 -9.82 -11.77 -21.93
N MET A 170 -9.26 -12.83 -22.52
CA MET A 170 -10.06 -13.87 -23.17
C MET A 170 -10.82 -14.74 -22.14
N THR A 171 -10.12 -15.23 -21.11
CA THR A 171 -10.74 -16.03 -20.05
C THR A 171 -11.73 -15.19 -19.25
N THR A 172 -11.35 -13.95 -18.96
CA THR A 172 -12.22 -12.96 -18.31
C THR A 172 -13.49 -12.69 -19.12
N ALA A 173 -13.39 -12.46 -20.43
CA ALA A 173 -14.53 -12.18 -21.30
C ALA A 173 -15.47 -13.39 -21.44
N SER A 174 -14.91 -14.60 -21.61
CA SER A 174 -15.69 -15.84 -21.64
C SER A 174 -16.46 -16.07 -20.35
N TYR A 175 -15.85 -15.78 -19.19
CA TYR A 175 -16.55 -15.87 -17.91
C TYR A 175 -17.68 -14.83 -17.79
N ILE A 176 -17.48 -13.61 -18.26
CA ILE A 176 -18.55 -12.60 -18.29
C ILE A 176 -19.73 -13.07 -19.13
N GLU A 177 -19.47 -13.61 -20.33
CA GLU A 177 -20.53 -14.14 -21.20
C GLU A 177 -21.28 -15.30 -20.54
N PHE A 178 -20.56 -16.23 -19.91
CA PHE A 178 -21.14 -17.33 -19.15
C PHE A 178 -21.99 -16.82 -17.98
N ALA A 179 -21.45 -15.93 -17.15
CA ALA A 179 -22.14 -15.41 -15.98
C ALA A 179 -23.43 -14.65 -16.36
N LEU A 180 -23.41 -13.88 -17.45
CA LEU A 180 -24.59 -13.19 -17.98
C LEU A 180 -25.66 -14.17 -18.48
N LYS A 181 -25.26 -15.21 -19.23
CA LYS A 181 -26.19 -16.24 -19.75
C LYS A 181 -26.78 -17.12 -18.64
N SER A 182 -25.98 -17.41 -17.61
CA SER A 182 -26.37 -18.29 -16.51
C SER A 182 -26.92 -17.54 -15.30
N HIS A 183 -27.09 -16.22 -15.36
CA HIS A 183 -27.53 -15.36 -14.26
C HIS A 183 -26.71 -15.52 -12.97
N VAL A 184 -25.40 -15.79 -13.11
CA VAL A 184 -24.46 -15.88 -12.00
C VAL A 184 -23.95 -14.48 -11.65
N SER A 185 -23.72 -14.24 -10.36
CA SER A 185 -23.19 -12.96 -9.89
C SER A 185 -21.77 -12.70 -10.43
N LEU A 186 -21.54 -11.48 -10.93
CA LEU A 186 -20.22 -11.00 -11.35
C LEU A 186 -19.38 -10.47 -10.18
N ALA A 187 -19.94 -10.39 -8.96
CA ALA A 187 -19.22 -9.84 -7.80
C ALA A 187 -17.86 -10.51 -7.54
N PRO A 188 -17.70 -11.85 -7.60
CA PRO A 188 -16.40 -12.50 -7.42
C PRO A 188 -15.38 -12.10 -8.49
N LEU A 189 -15.81 -11.87 -9.73
CA LEU A 189 -14.93 -11.39 -10.80
C LEU A 189 -14.46 -9.96 -10.54
N PHE A 190 -15.34 -9.08 -10.07
CA PHE A 190 -14.92 -7.71 -9.75
C PHE A 190 -14.00 -7.65 -8.53
N CYS A 191 -14.20 -8.50 -7.53
CA CYS A 191 -13.25 -8.66 -6.44
C CYS A 191 -11.88 -9.13 -6.95
N TYR A 192 -11.88 -10.16 -7.81
CA TYR A 192 -10.67 -10.68 -8.45
C TYR A 192 -9.87 -9.59 -9.19
N ILE A 193 -10.54 -8.90 -10.12
CA ILE A 193 -9.93 -7.81 -10.90
C ILE A 193 -9.43 -6.71 -9.97
N GLY A 194 -10.24 -6.33 -8.96
CA GLY A 194 -9.90 -5.31 -7.99
C GLY A 194 -8.62 -5.65 -7.22
N GLU A 195 -8.45 -6.89 -6.78
CA GLU A 195 -7.26 -7.36 -6.08
C GLU A 195 -6.01 -7.33 -6.98
N MET A 196 -6.13 -7.83 -8.22
CA MET A 196 -5.01 -7.82 -9.19
C MET A 196 -4.59 -6.39 -9.55
N VAL A 197 -5.55 -5.51 -9.81
CA VAL A 197 -5.28 -4.09 -10.07
C VAL A 197 -4.66 -3.41 -8.85
N ALA A 198 -5.16 -3.69 -7.63
CA ALA A 198 -4.63 -3.10 -6.40
C ALA A 198 -3.16 -3.43 -6.17
N ILE A 199 -2.72 -4.63 -6.55
CA ILE A 199 -1.31 -5.04 -6.46
C ILE A 199 -0.42 -4.27 -7.46
N GLY A 200 -0.95 -3.93 -8.65
CA GLY A 200 -0.20 -3.14 -9.63
C GLY A 200 0.03 -1.68 -9.22
N ILE A 201 -0.88 -1.08 -8.45
CA ILE A 201 -0.85 0.35 -8.10
C ILE A 201 0.47 0.79 -7.44
N PRO A 202 0.95 0.14 -6.36
CA PRO A 202 2.20 0.55 -5.73
C PRO A 202 3.41 0.43 -6.64
N ILE A 203 3.44 -0.59 -7.51
CA ILE A 203 4.53 -0.79 -8.48
C ILE A 203 4.61 0.43 -9.40
N GLY A 204 3.50 0.84 -9.99
CA GLY A 204 3.44 2.01 -10.87
C GLY A 204 3.91 3.30 -10.18
N PHE A 205 3.40 3.54 -8.97
CA PHE A 205 3.71 4.72 -8.18
C PHE A 205 5.20 4.79 -7.80
N PHE A 206 5.75 3.73 -7.22
CA PHE A 206 7.13 3.73 -6.73
C PHE A 206 8.18 3.67 -7.83
N VAL A 207 7.92 2.95 -8.93
CA VAL A 207 8.81 2.97 -10.11
C VAL A 207 8.89 4.37 -10.69
N ARG A 208 7.79 5.14 -10.67
CA ARG A 208 7.83 6.53 -11.17
C ARG A 208 8.66 7.45 -10.28
N ILE A 209 8.56 7.30 -8.96
CA ILE A 209 9.30 8.08 -7.96
C ILE A 209 10.79 7.75 -8.00
N TYR A 210 11.16 6.49 -7.81
CA TYR A 210 12.56 6.08 -7.70
C TYR A 210 13.24 5.94 -9.07
N GLY A 211 12.47 5.64 -10.10
CA GLY A 211 12.92 5.60 -11.49
C GLY A 211 12.90 6.95 -12.19
N ALA A 212 12.74 8.08 -11.47
CA ALA A 212 12.65 9.40 -12.08
C ALA A 212 13.84 9.73 -13.00
N ARG A 213 15.04 9.27 -12.65
CA ARG A 213 16.28 9.44 -13.42
C ARG A 213 16.52 8.38 -14.49
N LEU A 214 15.70 7.33 -14.55
CA LEU A 214 15.86 6.25 -15.53
C LEU A 214 15.30 6.70 -16.90
N PRO A 215 15.92 6.25 -18.01
CA PRO A 215 15.39 6.51 -19.34
C PRO A 215 14.02 5.88 -19.51
N PHE A 216 13.20 6.46 -20.39
CA PHE A 216 11.82 6.03 -20.61
C PHE A 216 11.71 4.53 -20.93
N VAL A 217 12.56 4.02 -21.81
CA VAL A 217 12.56 2.60 -22.21
C VAL A 217 12.82 1.67 -21.02
N LEU A 218 13.78 2.02 -20.15
CA LEU A 218 14.07 1.18 -18.98
C LEU A 218 12.90 1.18 -17.97
N ARG A 219 12.21 2.31 -17.80
CA ARG A 219 11.00 2.34 -16.98
C ARG A 219 9.90 1.47 -17.57
N LEU A 220 9.68 1.53 -18.88
CA LEU A 220 8.72 0.68 -19.58
C LEU A 220 9.03 -0.81 -19.37
N LEU A 221 10.31 -1.18 -19.47
CA LEU A 221 10.77 -2.55 -19.18
C LEU A 221 10.50 -2.95 -17.73
N ILE A 222 10.65 -2.04 -16.75
CA ILE A 222 10.33 -2.34 -15.35
C ILE A 222 8.81 -2.51 -15.15
N TYR A 223 8.00 -1.64 -15.75
CA TYR A 223 6.54 -1.71 -15.66
C TYR A 223 5.99 -3.03 -16.21
N VAL A 224 6.49 -3.48 -17.36
CA VAL A 224 6.06 -4.76 -17.97
C VAL A 224 6.76 -5.95 -17.33
N GLY A 225 8.04 -5.81 -17.00
CA GLY A 225 8.86 -6.88 -16.49
C GLY A 225 8.42 -7.38 -15.13
N ILE A 226 7.98 -6.51 -14.21
CA ILE A 226 7.57 -6.94 -12.86
C ILE A 226 6.36 -7.89 -12.92
N PRO A 227 5.21 -7.54 -13.53
CA PRO A 227 4.07 -8.46 -13.66
C PRO A 227 4.43 -9.76 -14.39
N VAL A 228 5.20 -9.69 -15.47
CA VAL A 228 5.62 -10.88 -16.22
C VAL A 228 6.50 -11.79 -15.38
N ILE A 229 7.44 -11.24 -14.61
CA ILE A 229 8.27 -12.03 -13.70
C ILE A 229 7.42 -12.66 -12.60
N LEU A 230 6.42 -11.95 -12.07
CA LEU A 230 5.53 -12.51 -11.05
C LEU A 230 4.72 -13.69 -11.60
N GLU A 231 4.16 -13.57 -12.80
CA GLU A 231 3.44 -14.67 -13.48
C GLU A 231 4.37 -15.87 -13.74
N LEU A 232 5.58 -15.62 -14.28
CA LEU A 232 6.57 -16.68 -14.51
C LEU A 232 6.99 -17.38 -13.22
N LEU A 233 7.15 -16.64 -12.11
CA LEU A 233 7.48 -17.22 -10.81
C LEU A 233 6.33 -18.06 -10.25
N GLN A 234 5.08 -17.67 -10.48
CA GLN A 234 3.94 -18.51 -10.11
C GLN A 234 3.89 -19.78 -10.94
N ASP A 235 4.09 -19.68 -12.26
CA ASP A 235 4.09 -20.83 -13.17
C ASP A 235 5.18 -21.83 -12.79
N LEU A 236 6.40 -21.35 -12.53
CA LEU A 236 7.51 -22.17 -12.01
C LEU A 236 7.22 -22.80 -10.64
N ALA A 237 6.40 -22.16 -9.80
CA ALA A 237 5.96 -22.71 -8.52
C ALA A 237 4.82 -23.72 -8.67
N GLY A 238 4.39 -24.05 -9.89
CA GLY A 238 3.25 -24.92 -10.18
C GLY A 238 1.91 -24.32 -9.77
N ARG A 239 1.85 -22.99 -9.61
CA ARG A 239 0.65 -22.24 -9.22
C ARG A 239 0.20 -21.19 -10.22
N GLY A 240 1.04 -20.89 -11.21
CA GLY A 240 0.71 -19.99 -12.29
C GLY A 240 -0.14 -20.71 -13.30
N TRP A 241 -0.98 -19.93 -13.96
CA TRP A 241 -1.92 -20.46 -14.93
C TRP A 241 -1.54 -20.12 -16.37
N GLY A 242 -0.43 -19.38 -16.55
CA GLY A 242 0.01 -18.95 -17.85
C GLY A 242 -1.06 -18.10 -18.52
N ASP A 243 -1.80 -17.31 -17.73
CA ASP A 243 -2.88 -16.45 -18.20
C ASP A 243 -2.40 -15.00 -18.27
N ILE A 244 -2.29 -14.49 -19.50
CA ILE A 244 -1.88 -13.10 -19.74
C ILE A 244 -2.89 -12.09 -19.16
N ASP A 245 -4.10 -12.53 -18.80
CA ASP A 245 -5.11 -11.71 -18.14
C ASP A 245 -4.58 -11.09 -16.84
N ASP A 246 -3.81 -11.83 -16.04
CA ASP A 246 -3.29 -11.37 -14.74
C ASP A 246 -2.22 -10.30 -14.92
N VAL A 247 -1.32 -10.53 -15.89
CA VAL A 247 -0.34 -9.53 -16.34
C VAL A 247 -1.06 -8.27 -16.82
N THR A 248 -2.13 -8.43 -17.60
CA THR A 248 -2.91 -7.30 -18.15
C THR A 248 -3.60 -6.49 -17.05
N MET A 249 -4.23 -7.15 -16.06
CA MET A 249 -4.86 -6.49 -14.91
C MET A 249 -3.82 -5.77 -14.04
N SER A 250 -2.66 -6.39 -13.81
CA SER A 250 -1.56 -5.76 -13.08
C SER A 250 -1.00 -4.53 -13.80
N LEU A 251 -0.91 -4.57 -15.14
CA LEU A 251 -0.55 -3.42 -15.98
C LEU A 251 -1.55 -2.26 -15.85
N PHE A 252 -2.86 -2.55 -15.77
CA PHE A 252 -3.87 -1.53 -15.46
C PHE A 252 -3.63 -0.90 -14.08
N GLY A 253 -3.33 -1.72 -13.06
CA GLY A 253 -2.93 -1.22 -11.74
C GLY A 253 -1.71 -0.31 -11.79
N ILE A 254 -0.68 -0.70 -12.52
CA ILE A 254 0.54 0.09 -12.73
C ILE A 254 0.22 1.43 -13.37
N LEU A 255 -0.63 1.45 -14.40
CA LEU A 255 -1.07 2.70 -15.04
C LEU A 255 -1.75 3.63 -14.03
N ILE A 256 -2.66 3.11 -13.21
CA ILE A 256 -3.31 3.87 -12.12
C ILE A 256 -2.26 4.43 -11.15
N GLY A 257 -1.27 3.62 -10.75
CA GLY A 257 -0.17 4.05 -9.89
C GLY A 257 0.65 5.21 -10.48
N VAL A 258 0.92 5.16 -11.79
CA VAL A 258 1.60 6.24 -12.52
C VAL A 258 0.74 7.51 -12.55
N ILE A 259 -0.57 7.39 -12.79
CA ILE A 259 -1.51 8.51 -12.77
C ILE A 259 -1.55 9.14 -11.38
N LEU A 260 -1.61 8.35 -10.31
CA LEU A 260 -1.59 8.85 -8.93
C LEU A 260 -0.32 9.65 -8.62
N PHE A 261 0.84 9.24 -9.14
CA PHE A 261 2.05 10.04 -9.03
C PHE A 261 1.91 11.40 -9.72
N TYR A 262 1.39 11.44 -10.95
CA TYR A 262 1.23 12.69 -11.68
C TYR A 262 0.22 13.62 -11.02
N LEU A 263 -0.86 13.07 -10.46
CA LEU A 263 -1.83 13.84 -9.67
C LEU A 263 -1.16 14.43 -8.43
N LEU A 264 -0.40 13.63 -7.68
CA LEU A 264 0.32 14.10 -6.50
C LEU A 264 1.35 15.18 -6.84
N ASN A 265 2.07 15.01 -7.95
CA ASN A 265 3.03 16.00 -8.44
C ASN A 265 2.34 17.30 -8.89
N GLY A 266 1.22 17.21 -9.62
CA GLY A 266 0.43 18.37 -10.02
C GLY A 266 -0.14 19.14 -8.82
N LEU A 267 -0.64 18.41 -7.81
CA LEU A 267 -1.08 19.01 -6.54
C LEU A 267 0.09 19.69 -5.81
N SER A 268 1.26 19.06 -5.78
CA SER A 268 2.47 19.63 -5.15
C SER A 268 2.86 20.94 -5.84
N GLN A 269 2.88 20.96 -7.17
CA GLN A 269 3.17 22.18 -7.94
C GLN A 269 2.11 23.26 -7.69
N SER A 270 0.82 22.92 -7.69
CA SER A 270 -0.26 23.90 -7.48
C SER A 270 -0.27 24.51 -6.08
N VAL A 271 0.08 23.74 -5.05
CA VAL A 271 -0.03 24.18 -3.64
C VAL A 271 1.28 24.79 -3.13
N SER A 272 2.41 24.20 -3.52
CA SER A 272 3.73 24.51 -2.96
C SER A 272 4.72 25.08 -3.98
N ASN A 273 4.32 25.27 -5.25
CA ASN A 273 5.18 25.75 -6.35
C ASN A 273 6.48 24.97 -6.53
N ARG A 274 6.50 23.69 -6.14
CA ARG A 274 7.63 22.77 -6.30
C ARG A 274 7.20 21.41 -6.82
N GLU A 275 8.09 20.80 -7.57
CA GLU A 275 7.95 19.39 -7.93
C GLU A 275 7.94 18.54 -6.66
N TYR A 276 7.14 17.48 -6.70
CA TYR A 276 7.08 16.51 -5.62
C TYR A 276 8.45 15.85 -5.44
N MET A 277 8.90 15.75 -4.18
CA MET A 277 10.24 15.26 -3.82
C MET A 277 11.43 16.14 -4.24
N MET A 278 11.21 17.35 -4.76
CA MET A 278 12.28 18.34 -4.92
C MET A 278 12.68 18.92 -3.56
N SER A 279 13.98 19.08 -3.33
CA SER A 279 14.49 19.70 -2.11
C SER A 279 13.98 21.13 -1.99
N ARG A 280 13.58 21.54 -0.79
CA ARG A 280 13.19 22.93 -0.49
C ARG A 280 14.33 23.94 -0.79
N SER A 281 15.58 23.48 -0.84
CA SER A 281 16.75 24.31 -1.20
C SER A 281 16.97 24.47 -2.70
N GLN A 282 16.24 23.74 -3.55
CA GLN A 282 16.35 23.81 -4.99
C GLN A 282 15.11 24.51 -5.54
N THR A 283 15.29 25.66 -6.17
CA THR A 283 14.25 26.30 -6.98
C THR A 283 13.99 25.50 -8.24
N SER A 284 12.72 25.31 -8.59
CA SER A 284 12.31 24.78 -9.89
C SER A 284 12.90 25.64 -11.01
N ASN A 285 13.79 25.06 -11.83
CA ASN A 285 14.43 25.74 -12.96
C ASN A 285 13.58 25.68 -14.24
N TYR A 286 12.25 25.59 -14.15
CA TYR A 286 11.38 25.52 -15.34
C TYR A 286 10.89 26.88 -15.87
N PHE A 287 11.59 27.96 -15.51
CA PHE A 287 11.55 29.23 -16.25
C PHE A 287 12.95 29.64 -16.74
N SER A 288 13.65 28.69 -17.38
CA SER A 288 14.74 28.95 -18.33
C SER A 288 14.65 27.99 -19.50
#